data_AF-C7NKT4-F1
#
_entry.id   AF-C7NKT4-F1
#
_cell.length_a   1.000
_cell.length_b   1.000
_cell.length_c   1.000
_cell.angle_alpha   90.00
_cell.angle_beta   90.00
_cell.angle_gamma   90.00
#
_symmetry.space_group_name_H-M   'P 1'
#
loop_
_entity.id
_entity.type
_entity.pdbx_description
1 polymer ?
#
loop_
_entity_poly.entity_id
_entity_poly.type
_entity_poly.pdbx_seq_one_letter_code
_entity_poly.pdbx_strand_id
1 'polypeptide(L)'
;MKIVLPTDCGNAPRIAIVGEFVTNWAKSDAEAMTAWLTDDVTWTVAGREAASDVVPADFACPGSMPNYLEVNTIITHGRLASCDGFVDSESVRMHFSHVFKFASTSKAAKIREVRTYLSECA
;
A
#
# COMPACT_ATOMS: atom_id res chain seq x y z
N MET A 1 0.92 -9.64 -13.50
CA MET A 1 0.20 -8.41 -13.10
C MET A 1 0.73 -7.24 -13.91
N LYS A 2 -0.15 -6.47 -14.56
CA LYS A 2 0.19 -5.18 -15.19
C LYS A 2 0.13 -4.08 -14.13
N ILE A 3 1.09 -3.17 -14.12
CA ILE A 3 1.23 -2.12 -13.10
C ILE A 3 1.34 -0.77 -13.79
N VAL A 4 0.53 0.18 -13.37
CA VAL A 4 0.57 1.59 -13.80
C VAL A 4 0.81 2.46 -12.56
N LEU A 5 1.91 3.20 -12.58
CA LEU A 5 2.28 4.17 -11.54
C LEU A 5 2.17 5.59 -12.10
N PRO A 6 1.91 6.61 -11.26
CA PRO A 6 1.84 7.99 -11.73
C PRO A 6 3.19 8.46 -12.29
N THR A 7 3.17 9.35 -13.27
CA THR A 7 4.37 9.80 -14.01
C THR A 7 5.42 10.49 -13.13
N ASP A 8 5.01 11.06 -12.00
CA ASP A 8 5.89 11.79 -11.08
C ASP A 8 6.57 10.91 -10.02
N CYS A 9 6.51 9.59 -10.18
CA CYS A 9 7.06 8.64 -9.20
C CYS A 9 8.57 8.77 -8.91
N GLY A 10 9.32 9.43 -9.78
CA GLY A 10 10.78 9.60 -9.65
C GLY A 10 11.26 10.85 -8.91
N ASN A 11 10.36 11.79 -8.58
CA ASN A 11 10.77 13.13 -8.13
C ASN A 11 11.18 13.19 -6.64
N ALA A 12 10.79 12.21 -5.82
CA ALA A 12 11.16 12.16 -4.41
C ALA A 12 11.39 10.71 -3.94
N PRO A 13 12.43 10.45 -3.10
CA PRO A 13 12.73 9.10 -2.60
C PRO A 13 11.54 8.41 -1.94
N ARG A 14 10.70 9.17 -1.22
CA ARG A 14 9.53 8.64 -0.52
C ARG A 14 8.41 8.21 -1.47
N ILE A 15 8.28 8.85 -2.63
CA ILE A 15 7.30 8.46 -3.65
C ILE A 15 7.69 7.09 -4.22
N ALA A 16 8.98 6.88 -4.50
CA ALA A 16 9.49 5.60 -4.96
C ALA A 16 9.23 4.47 -3.93
N ILE A 17 9.50 4.72 -2.64
CA ILE A 17 9.22 3.75 -1.58
C ILE A 17 7.72 3.39 -1.53
N VAL A 18 6.83 4.37 -1.61
CA VAL A 18 5.38 4.12 -1.58
C VAL A 18 4.92 3.36 -2.82
N GLY A 19 5.44 3.71 -4.00
CA GLY A 19 5.15 3.02 -5.26
C GLY A 19 5.61 1.57 -5.27
N GLU A 20 6.80 1.30 -4.73
CA GLU A 20 7.32 -0.06 -4.54
C GLU A 20 6.48 -0.83 -3.52
N PHE A 21 6.19 -0.22 -2.36
CA PHE A 21 5.41 -0.84 -1.30
C PHE A 21 4.01 -1.25 -1.78
N VAL A 22 3.28 -0.35 -2.45
CA VAL A 22 1.92 -0.65 -2.95
C VAL A 22 1.93 -1.69 -4.06
N THR A 23 2.99 -1.71 -4.88
CA THR A 23 3.18 -2.75 -5.90
C THR A 23 3.37 -4.12 -5.24
N ASN A 24 4.19 -4.21 -4.20
CA ASN A 24 4.42 -5.46 -3.48
C ASN A 24 3.17 -5.88 -2.69
N TRP A 25 2.42 -4.93 -2.15
CA TRP A 25 1.10 -5.17 -1.55
C TRP A 25 0.13 -5.80 -2.55
N ALA A 26 0.00 -5.25 -3.75
CA ALA A 26 -0.89 -5.81 -4.78
C ALA A 26 -0.45 -7.23 -5.19
N LYS A 27 0.86 -7.51 -5.21
CA LYS A 27 1.42 -8.84 -5.52
C LYS A 27 1.34 -9.84 -4.35
N SER A 28 0.91 -9.41 -3.16
CA SER A 28 0.97 -10.20 -1.93
C SER A 28 2.41 -10.65 -1.56
N ASP A 29 3.41 -9.84 -1.89
CA ASP A 29 4.83 -10.12 -1.58
C ASP A 29 5.18 -9.64 -0.17
N ALA A 30 4.86 -10.47 0.82
CA ALA A 30 5.04 -10.14 2.23
C ALA A 30 6.50 -9.89 2.62
N GLU A 31 7.45 -10.59 2.00
CA GLU A 31 8.88 -10.45 2.28
C GLU A 31 9.36 -9.05 1.87
N ALA A 32 9.05 -8.65 0.63
CA ALA A 32 9.42 -7.35 0.10
C ALA A 32 8.74 -6.19 0.85
N MET A 33 7.49 -6.39 1.30
CA MET A 33 6.81 -5.40 2.13
C MET A 33 7.45 -5.25 3.51
N THR A 34 7.75 -6.37 4.17
CA THR A 34 8.31 -6.39 5.54
C THR A 34 9.67 -5.70 5.61
N ALA A 35 10.46 -5.73 4.53
CA ALA A 35 11.72 -4.99 4.43
C ALA A 35 11.55 -3.47 4.71
N TRP A 36 10.41 -2.91 4.33
CA TRP A 36 10.09 -1.48 4.50
C TRP A 36 9.39 -1.14 5.83
N LEU A 37 9.01 -2.13 6.63
CA LEU A 37 8.31 -1.94 7.91
C LEU A 37 9.29 -1.91 9.10
N THR A 38 8.97 -1.12 10.13
CA THR A 38 9.66 -1.24 11.43
C THR A 38 9.20 -2.49 12.17
N ASP A 39 10.03 -2.99 13.08
CA ASP A 39 9.70 -4.18 13.89
C ASP A 39 8.45 -3.97 14.77
N ASP A 40 8.15 -2.71 15.10
CA ASP A 40 6.98 -2.28 15.89
C ASP A 40 5.89 -1.60 15.03
N VAL A 41 5.80 -1.98 13.75
CA VAL A 41 4.81 -1.44 12.82
C VAL A 41 3.38 -1.70 13.30
N THR A 42 2.50 -0.72 13.10
CA THR A 42 1.06 -0.91 13.26
C THR A 42 0.37 -0.80 11.91
N TRP A 43 -0.53 -1.74 11.60
CA TRP A 43 -1.35 -1.70 10.39
C TRP A 43 -2.82 -1.79 10.78
N THR A 44 -3.63 -0.81 10.37
CA THR A 44 -5.09 -0.86 10.51
C THR A 44 -5.76 -0.88 9.14
N VAL A 45 -6.78 -1.72 8.97
CA VAL A 45 -7.64 -1.70 7.78
C VAL A 45 -9.03 -1.27 8.19
N ALA A 46 -9.44 -0.10 7.70
CA ALA A 46 -10.73 0.49 8.03
C ALA A 46 -11.87 -0.42 7.56
N GLY A 47 -12.87 -0.61 8.41
CA GLY A 47 -13.99 -1.51 8.14
C GLY A 47 -13.75 -2.97 8.55
N ARG A 48 -12.54 -3.35 8.99
CA ARG A 48 -12.29 -4.57 9.75
C ARG A 48 -11.99 -4.20 11.21
N GLU A 49 -12.56 -4.91 12.18
CA GLU A 49 -12.12 -4.75 13.57
C GLU A 49 -10.61 -4.98 13.62
N ALA A 50 -9.89 -4.09 14.30
CA ALA A 50 -8.44 -4.04 14.31
C ALA A 50 -7.87 -5.36 14.88
N ALA A 51 -7.65 -6.33 14.02
CA ALA A 51 -6.96 -7.55 14.40
C ALA A 51 -5.47 -7.22 14.46
N SER A 52 -4.94 -7.21 15.67
CA SER A 52 -3.53 -7.03 15.99
C SER A 52 -2.60 -8.08 15.37
N ASP A 53 -3.18 -9.11 14.72
CA ASP A 53 -2.47 -10.30 14.24
C ASP A 53 -2.66 -10.55 12.72
N VAL A 54 -3.12 -9.57 11.94
CA VAL A 54 -3.32 -9.78 10.49
C VAL A 54 -2.01 -9.65 9.72
N VAL A 55 -1.67 -10.70 8.97
CA VAL A 55 -0.50 -10.71 8.10
C VAL A 55 -0.75 -9.77 6.92
N PRO A 56 0.20 -8.88 6.56
CA PRO A 56 0.06 -7.94 5.43
C PRO A 56 -0.41 -8.56 4.10
N ALA A 57 -0.14 -9.84 3.88
CA ALA A 57 -0.55 -10.62 2.71
C ALA A 57 -2.07 -10.87 2.63
N ASP A 58 -2.78 -10.88 3.76
CA ASP A 58 -4.22 -11.20 3.82
C ASP A 58 -5.12 -10.02 3.38
N PHE A 59 -4.51 -8.89 3.00
CA PHE A 59 -5.21 -7.68 2.58
C PHE A 59 -5.29 -7.49 1.06
N ALA A 60 -4.64 -8.35 0.27
CA ALA A 60 -4.89 -8.39 -1.16
C ALA A 60 -6.31 -8.94 -1.41
N CYS A 61 -6.98 -8.40 -2.44
CA CYS A 61 -8.37 -8.63 -2.81
C CYS A 61 -8.94 -10.01 -2.39
N PRO A 62 -10.07 -10.09 -1.67
CA PRO A 62 -10.67 -11.37 -1.29
C PRO A 62 -10.97 -12.24 -2.52
N GLY A 63 -10.41 -13.44 -2.59
CA GLY A 63 -10.82 -14.48 -3.54
C GLY A 63 -10.09 -14.54 -4.88
N SER A 64 -9.17 -13.64 -5.22
CA SER A 64 -8.31 -13.78 -6.40
C SER A 64 -7.10 -12.83 -6.37
N MET A 65 -5.94 -13.30 -6.86
CA MET A 65 -4.78 -12.42 -7.05
C MET A 65 -5.11 -11.37 -8.12
N PRO A 66 -4.89 -10.07 -7.86
CA PRO A 66 -5.14 -9.06 -8.87
C PRO A 66 -4.23 -9.26 -10.09
N ASN A 67 -4.75 -8.98 -11.28
CA ASN A 67 -4.00 -9.03 -12.53
C ASN A 67 -3.59 -7.64 -13.03
N TYR A 68 -4.17 -6.58 -12.45
CA TYR A 68 -3.91 -5.18 -12.77
C TYR A 68 -3.85 -4.33 -11.50
N LEU A 69 -2.88 -3.41 -11.44
CA LEU A 69 -2.77 -2.35 -10.44
C LEU A 69 -2.63 -1.02 -11.17
N GLU A 70 -3.43 -0.04 -10.77
CA GLU A 70 -3.24 1.36 -11.14
C GLU A 70 -3.22 2.23 -9.89
N VAL A 71 -2.12 2.96 -9.73
CA VAL A 71 -1.94 3.96 -8.70
C VAL A 71 -2.24 5.31 -9.35
N ASN A 72 -3.27 6.00 -8.86
CA ASN A 72 -3.68 7.30 -9.40
C ASN A 72 -2.76 8.40 -8.88
N THR A 73 -2.53 8.38 -7.57
CA THR A 73 -1.79 9.45 -6.88
C THR A 73 -0.85 8.88 -5.85
N ILE A 74 0.29 9.55 -5.69
CA ILE A 74 1.14 9.42 -4.50
C ILE A 74 1.45 10.83 -3.99
N ILE A 75 1.05 11.12 -2.76
CA ILE A 75 1.35 12.38 -2.07
C ILE A 75 2.26 12.14 -0.88
N THR A 76 3.15 13.09 -0.60
CA THR A 76 4.07 13.02 0.54
C THR A 76 4.18 14.38 1.23
N HIS A 77 4.27 14.38 2.56
CA HIS A 77 4.52 15.58 3.36
C HIS A 77 5.27 15.23 4.66
N GLY A 78 6.54 15.62 4.75
CA GLY A 78 7.38 15.30 5.91
C GLY A 78 7.51 13.79 6.16
N ARG A 79 6.91 13.32 7.25
CA ARG A 79 6.84 11.88 7.63
C ARG A 79 5.60 11.16 7.13
N LEU A 80 4.68 11.85 6.47
CA LEU A 80 3.42 11.30 5.99
C LEU A 80 3.50 11.02 4.50
N ALA A 81 2.84 9.96 4.06
CA ALA A 81 2.54 9.74 2.66
C ALA A 81 1.16 9.10 2.51
N SER A 82 0.59 9.22 1.32
CA SER A 82 -0.62 8.49 0.96
C SER A 82 -0.60 8.16 -0.52
N CYS A 83 -1.21 7.05 -0.88
CA CYS A 83 -1.53 6.73 -2.25
C CYS A 83 -2.95 6.21 -2.36
N ASP A 84 -3.53 6.37 -3.54
CA ASP A 84 -4.82 5.82 -3.91
C ASP A 84 -4.76 5.21 -5.31
N GLY A 85 -5.71 4.33 -5.57
CA GLY A 85 -5.74 3.59 -6.80
C GLY A 85 -6.83 2.52 -6.79
N PHE A 86 -6.69 1.59 -7.71
CA PHE A 86 -7.49 0.38 -7.74
C PHE A 86 -6.67 -0.82 -8.22
N VAL A 87 -7.15 -1.99 -7.83
CA VAL A 87 -6.69 -3.27 -8.36
C VAL A 87 -7.87 -3.96 -9.04
N ASP A 88 -7.60 -4.58 -10.18
CA ASP A 88 -8.57 -5.46 -10.85
C ASP A 88 -8.15 -6.91 -10.70
N SER A 89 -9.13 -7.76 -10.40
CA SER A 89 -9.05 -9.19 -10.62
C SER A 89 -9.94 -9.59 -11.80
N GLU A 90 -10.13 -10.89 -12.03
CA GLU A 90 -10.99 -11.38 -13.12
C GLU A 90 -12.47 -10.96 -12.95
N SER A 91 -12.92 -10.73 -11.72
CA SER A 91 -14.34 -10.54 -11.41
C SER A 91 -14.67 -9.27 -10.66
N VAL A 92 -13.70 -8.59 -10.05
CA VAL A 92 -13.96 -7.41 -9.20
C VAL A 92 -12.88 -6.35 -9.34
N ARG A 93 -13.32 -5.09 -9.32
CA ARG A 93 -12.47 -3.92 -9.10
C ARG A 93 -12.55 -3.51 -7.63
N MET A 94 -11.40 -3.45 -6.98
CA MET A 94 -11.28 -2.95 -5.61
C MET A 94 -10.49 -1.65 -5.60
N HIS A 95 -11.12 -0.58 -5.14
CA HIS A 95 -10.46 0.70 -4.89
C HIS A 95 -9.79 0.68 -3.52
N PHE A 96 -8.65 1.35 -3.42
CA PHE A 96 -7.91 1.46 -2.17
C PHE A 96 -7.41 2.88 -1.92
N SER A 97 -7.19 3.18 -0.64
CA SER A 97 -6.33 4.27 -0.20
C SER A 97 -5.45 3.78 0.93
N HIS A 98 -4.14 3.98 0.80
CA HIS A 98 -3.18 3.74 1.87
C HIS A 98 -2.66 5.06 2.42
N VAL A 99 -2.55 5.14 3.74
CA VAL A 99 -1.94 6.25 4.46
C VAL A 99 -0.78 5.71 5.27
N PHE A 100 0.40 6.30 5.09
CA PHE A 100 1.66 5.87 5.68
C PHE A 100 2.19 6.94 6.62
N LYS A 101 2.77 6.49 7.73
CA LYS A 101 3.64 7.30 8.58
C LYS A 101 4.99 6.64 8.73
N PHE A 102 6.02 7.38 8.34
CA PHE A 102 7.40 6.96 8.42
C PHE A 102 7.99 7.21 9.81
N ALA A 103 8.97 6.40 10.20
CA ALA A 103 9.68 6.49 11.47
C ALA A 103 10.50 7.79 11.63
N SER A 104 10.90 8.41 10.52
CA SER A 104 11.58 9.71 10.50
C SER A 104 11.43 10.41 9.13
N THR A 105 12.00 11.62 9.00
CA THR A 105 12.05 12.37 7.74
C THR A 105 13.19 11.92 6.81
N SER A 106 14.00 10.94 7.22
CA SER A 106 15.07 10.38 6.39
C SER A 106 14.54 9.85 5.06
N LYS A 107 15.38 9.91 4.01
CA LYS A 107 15.08 9.44 2.66
C LYS A 107 14.87 7.92 2.59
N ALA A 108 15.41 7.17 3.54
CA ALA A 108 15.29 5.72 3.66
C ALA A 108 14.61 5.30 4.97
N ALA A 109 13.80 6.19 5.56
CA ALA A 109 13.04 5.83 6.76
C ALA A 109 12.09 4.66 6.46
N LYS A 110 11.99 3.71 7.40
CA LYS A 110 10.98 2.66 7.37
C LYS A 110 9.60 3.18 7.79
N ILE A 111 8.56 2.43 7.43
CA ILE A 111 7.16 2.70 7.72
C ILE A 111 6.83 2.16 9.13
N ARG A 112 6.24 3.01 9.96
CA ARG A 112 5.83 2.68 11.33
C ARG A 112 4.33 2.46 11.46
N GLU A 113 3.54 3.18 10.65
CA GLU A 113 2.08 3.08 10.71
C GLU A 113 1.53 3.01 9.28
N VAL A 114 0.64 2.06 9.03
CA VAL A 114 -0.13 1.92 7.80
C VAL A 114 -1.60 1.94 8.13
N ARG A 115 -2.38 2.72 7.40
CA ARG A 115 -3.84 2.65 7.40
C ARG A 115 -4.34 2.40 6.00
N THR A 116 -5.11 1.36 5.80
CA THR A 116 -5.72 1.02 4.51
C THR A 116 -7.22 1.22 4.57
N TYR A 117 -7.76 1.82 3.52
CA TYR A 117 -9.19 1.87 3.22
C TYR A 117 -9.41 1.07 1.95
N LEU A 118 -10.38 0.17 1.97
CA LEU A 118 -10.78 -0.64 0.82
C LEU A 118 -12.25 -0.37 0.51
N SER A 119 -12.59 -0.29 -0.77
CA SER A 119 -13.97 -0.19 -1.23
C SER A 119 -14.15 -0.95 -2.53
N GLU A 120 -15.12 -1.85 -2.57
CA GLU A 120 -15.52 -2.58 -3.77
C GLU A 120 -16.51 -1.74 -4.59
N CYS A 121 -16.40 -1.79 -5.92
CA CYS A 121 -17.51 -1.38 -6.78
C CYS A 121 -18.44 -2.58 -6.96
N ALA A 122 -19.65 -2.47 -6.42
CA ALA A 122 -20.75 -3.44 -6.59
C ALA A 122 -21.26 -3.49 -8.04
#